data_AF-A0A812F914-F1
#
_entry.id   AF-A0A812F914-F1
#
_cell.length_a   1.000
_cell.length_b   1.000
_cell.length_c   1.000
_cell.angle_alpha   90.00
_cell.angle_beta   90.00
_cell.angle_gamma   90.00
#
_symmetry.space_group_name_H-M   'P 1'
#
loop_
_entity.id
_entity.type
_entity.pdbx_description
1 polymer ?
#
loop_
_entity_poly.entity_id
_entity_poly.type
_entity_poly.pdbx_seq_one_letter_code
_entity_poly.pdbx_strand_id
1 'polypeptide(L)' 'MSAKQNKSKIKMAVLKLLDEGWSDKALIHKKLQVEYGLSQSEARFACKEAKIDLMLKLKALQSGVVQL' A
#
# COMPACT_ATOMS: atom_id res chain seq x y z
N MET A 1 -3.00 20.32 -9.90
CA MET A 1 -2.11 19.85 -8.81
C MET A 1 -0.87 19.22 -9.42
N SER A 2 0.33 19.43 -8.87
CA SER A 2 1.55 18.88 -9.47
C SER A 2 1.63 17.36 -9.27
N ALA A 3 2.24 16.64 -10.21
CA ALA A 3 2.41 15.19 -10.12
C ALA A 3 3.14 14.75 -8.84
N LYS A 4 4.02 15.58 -8.28
CA LYS A 4 4.71 15.33 -7.00
C LYS A 4 3.75 15.33 -5.80
N GLN A 5 2.78 16.23 -5.78
CA GLN A 5 1.78 16.29 -4.70
C GLN A 5 0.86 15.07 -4.72
N ASN A 6 0.54 14.54 -5.90
CA ASN A 6 -0.30 13.35 -6.03
C ASN A 6 0.42 12.09 -5.53
N LYS A 7 1.71 11.93 -5.84
CA LYS A 7 2.51 10.78 -5.37
C LYS A 7 2.62 10.69 -3.84
N SER A 8 2.84 11.82 -3.18
CA SER A 8 2.92 11.85 -1.71
C SER A 8 1.59 11.45 -1.06
N LYS A 9 0.46 11.91 -1.60
CA LYS A 9 -0.88 11.53 -1.12
C LYS A 9 -1.14 10.03 -1.26
N ILE A 10 -0.83 9.46 -2.43
CA ILE A 10 -1.03 8.02 -2.67
C ILE A 10 -0.14 7.18 -1.75
N LYS A 11 1.12 7.57 -1.55
CA LYS A 11 2.02 6.88 -0.60
C LYS A 11 1.46 6.92 0.82
N MET A 12 0.93 8.06 1.26
CA MET A 12 0.30 8.15 2.58
C MET A 12 -0.96 7.30 2.69
N ALA A 13 -1.76 7.21 1.62
CA ALA A 13 -2.92 6.33 1.58
C ALA A 13 -2.53 4.85 1.75
N VAL A 14 -1.44 4.40 1.11
CA VAL A 14 -0.94 3.03 1.30
C VAL A 14 -0.54 2.77 2.75
N LEU A 15 0.19 3.71 3.37
CA LEU A 15 0.61 3.56 4.77
C LEU A 15 -0.60 3.51 5.71
N LYS A 16 -1.60 4.38 5.49
CA LYS A 16 -2.84 4.41 6.27
C LYS A 16 -3.60 3.07 6.19
N LEU A 17 -3.70 2.47 5.00
CA LEU A 17 -4.33 1.16 4.83
C LEU A 17 -3.59 0.07 5.62
N LEU A 18 -2.26 0.10 5.62
CA LEU A 18 -1.45 -0.84 6.40
C LEU A 18 -1.67 -0.66 7.91
N ASP A 19 -1.74 0.59 8.40
CA ASP A 19 -2.02 0.91 9.79
C ASP A 19 -3.44 0.46 10.20
N GLU A 20 -4.41 0.57 9.29
CA GLU A 20 -5.80 0.13 9.49
C GLU A 20 -5.98 -1.39 9.54
N GLY A 21 -4.91 -2.18 9.39
CA GLY A 21 -5.01 -3.64 9.49
C GLY A 21 -4.79 -4.38 8.18
N TRP A 22 -4.81 -3.69 7.03
CA TRP A 22 -4.84 -4.37 5.74
C TRP A 22 -3.55 -5.15 5.49
N SER A 23 -3.69 -6.42 5.16
CA SER A 23 -2.58 -7.33 4.87
C SER A 23 -2.60 -7.89 3.44
N ASP A 24 -3.75 -7.83 2.77
CA ASP A 24 -3.91 -8.29 1.39
C ASP A 24 -3.51 -7.19 0.40
N LYS A 25 -2.39 -7.43 -0.28
CA LYS A 25 -1.84 -6.53 -1.31
C LYS A 25 -2.79 -6.34 -2.50
N ALA A 26 -3.53 -7.35 -2.91
CA ALA A 26 -4.47 -7.25 -4.03
C ALA A 26 -5.65 -6.33 -3.68
N LEU A 27 -6.16 -6.43 -2.45
CA LEU A 27 -7.20 -5.53 -1.95
C LEU A 27 -6.70 -4.08 -1.85
N ILE A 28 -5.48 -3.87 -1.38
CA ILE A 28 -4.86 -2.54 -1.32
C ILE A 28 -4.72 -1.95 -2.74
N HIS A 29 -4.25 -2.73 -3.73
CA HIS A 29 -4.19 -2.25 -5.11
C HIS A 29 -5.57 -1.87 -5.66
N LYS A 30 -6.60 -2.66 -5.38
CA LYS A 30 -7.97 -2.38 -5.85
C LYS A 30 -8.53 -1.12 -5.20
N LYS A 31 -8.28 -0.94 -3.91
CA LYS A 31 -8.70 0.26 -3.15
C LYS A 31 -8.07 1.52 -3.73
N LEU A 32 -6.78 1.50 -4.06
CA LEU A 32 -6.09 2.63 -4.69
C LEU A 32 -6.64 2.96 -6.09
N GLN A 33 -6.96 1.95 -6.90
CA GLN A 33 -7.55 2.15 -8.22
C GLN A 33 -8.92 2.83 -8.12
N VAL A 34 -9.79 2.36 -7.23
CA VAL A 34 -11.14 2.90 -7.05
C VAL A 34 -11.11 4.31 -6.46
N GLU A 35 -10.31 4.53 -5.42
CA GLU A 35 -10.35 5.78 -4.64
C GLU A 35 -9.56 6.92 -5.28
N TYR A 36 -8.48 6.60 -6.00
CA TYR A 36 -7.60 7.58 -6.63
C TYR A 36 -7.65 7.54 -8.17
N GLY A 37 -8.52 6.71 -8.76
CA GLY A 37 -8.64 6.57 -10.21
C GLY A 37 -7.38 6.07 -10.89
N LEU A 38 -6.51 5.34 -10.16
CA LEU A 38 -5.23 4.87 -10.70
C LEU A 38 -5.45 3.71 -11.67
N SER A 39 -4.60 3.64 -12.69
CA SER A 39 -4.42 2.42 -13.46
C SER A 39 -3.79 1.31 -12.59
N GLN A 40 -3.89 0.06 -13.05
CA GLN A 40 -3.30 -1.07 -12.36
C GLN A 40 -1.77 -0.93 -12.19
N SER A 41 -1.07 -0.39 -13.20
CA SER A 41 0.38 -0.16 -13.15
C SER A 41 0.75 0.94 -12.15
N GLU A 42 -0.01 2.04 -12.09
CA GLU A 42 0.22 3.12 -11.13
C GLU A 42 -0.03 2.67 -9.69
N ALA A 43 -1.09 1.90 -9.44
CA ALA A 43 -1.35 1.33 -8.11
C ALA A 43 -0.23 0.39 -7.66
N ARG A 44 0.28 -0.47 -8.55
CA ARG A 44 1.43 -1.34 -8.27
C ARG A 44 2.69 -0.53 -7.98
N PHE A 45 2.94 0.53 -8.76
CA PHE A 45 4.10 1.40 -8.58
C PHE A 45 4.05 2.12 -7.22
N ALA A 46 2.90 2.68 -6.85
CA ALA A 46 2.72 3.35 -5.57
C ALA A 46 2.91 2.39 -4.38
N CYS A 47 2.37 1.18 -4.46
CA CYS A 47 2.61 0.14 -3.44
C CYS A 47 4.09 -0.24 -3.32
N LYS A 48 4.81 -0.28 -4.44
CA LYS A 48 6.26 -0.54 -4.45
C LYS A 48 7.05 0.61 -3.81
N GLU A 49 6.71 1.86 -4.12
CA GLU A 49 7.33 3.05 -3.51
C GLU A 49 7.07 3.12 -2.00
N ALA A 50 5.91 2.63 -1.55
CA ALA A 50 5.57 2.50 -0.14
C ALA A 50 6.22 1.29 0.55
N LYS A 51 7.01 0.48 -0.16
CA LYS A 51 7.66 -0.75 0.35
C LYS A 51 6.68 -1.72 1.01
N ILE A 52 5.49 -1.88 0.42
CA ILE A 52 4.40 -2.66 1.01
C ILE A 52 4.81 -4.07 1.43
N ASP A 53 5.61 -4.77 0.62
CA ASP A 53 6.04 -6.14 0.92
C ASP A 53 6.91 -6.22 2.16
N LEU A 54 7.76 -5.21 2.40
CA LEU A 54 8.56 -5.12 3.62
C LEU A 54 7.66 -4.84 4.82
N MET A 55 6.72 -3.90 4.69
CA MET A 55 5.81 -3.54 5.78
C MET A 55 4.92 -4.71 6.20
N LEU A 56 4.41 -5.47 5.23
CA LEU A 56 3.62 -6.67 5.49
C LEU A 56 4.43 -7.75 6.22
N LYS A 57 5.69 -7.98 5.81
CA LYS A 57 6.60 -8.90 6.50
C LYS A 57 6.89 -8.45 7.93
N LEU A 58 7.19 -7.16 8.14
CA LEU A 58 7.42 -6.59 9.47
C LEU A 58 6.19 -6.74 10.36
N LYS A 59 4.99 -6.52 9.81
CA LYS A 59 3.73 -6.68 10.54
C LYS A 59 3.48 -8.13 10.93
N ALA A 60 3.73 -9.09 10.03
CA ALA A 60 3.63 -10.52 10.33
C ALA A 60 4.61 -10.97 11.41
N LEU A 61 5.86 -10.45 11.36
CA LEU A 61 6.86 -10.66 12.41
C LEU A 61 6.40 -10.09 13.76
N GLN A 62 5.85 -8.87 13.77
CA GLN A 62 5.36 -8.20 14.99
C GLN A 62 4.12 -8.87 15.58
N SER A 63 3.23 -9.44 14.75
CA SER A 63 2.04 -10.13 15.22
C SER A 63 2.33 -11.53 15.75
N GLY A 64 3.59 -12.00 15.73
CA GLY A 64 3.96 -13.36 16.12
C GLY A 64 3.43 -14.45 15.17
N VAL A 65 2.86 -14.05 14.03
CA VAL A 65 2.34 -14.96 13.00
C VAL A 65 3.44 -15.16 11.96
N VAL A 66 4.52 -15.82 12.37
CA VAL A 66 5.50 -16.38 11.44
C VAL A 66 5.29 -17.88 11.46
N GLN A 67 4.51 -18.40 10.50
CA GLN A 67 4.69 -19.79 10.08
C GLN A 67 5.89 -19.78 9.15
N LEU A 68 7.04 -20.21 9.67
CA LEU A 68 8.22 -20.57 8.88
C LEU A 68 7.90 -21.77 7.99
#